data_AF-A0A7C1MWI3-F1
#
_entry.id   AF-A0A7C1MWI3-F1
#
_cell.length_a   1.000
_cell.length_b   1.000
_cell.length_c   1.000
_cell.angle_alpha   90.00
_cell.angle_beta   90.00
_cell.angle_gamma   90.00
#
_symmetry.space_group_name_H-M   'P 1'
#
loop_
_entity.id
_entity.type
_entity.pdbx_description
1 polymer ?
#
loop_
_entity_poly.entity_id
_entity_poly.type
_entity_poly.pdbx_seq_one_letter_code
_entity_poly.pdbx_strand_id
1 'polypeptide(L)'
;MPLTPEINAILEKAETQGLFKALLSQLNKDFLRAGIVENFDLHTIIKHTGRNLVAAIYALIISDFERYLNLLYVIDIDEAAIKAMPIQRVDELAQGVSILILQRELAKVTLKNRP
;
A
#
# COMPACT_ATOMS: atom_id res chain seq x y z
N MET A 1 4.75 -3.35 15.70
CA MET A 1 3.76 -4.38 15.33
C MET A 1 4.40 -5.34 14.33
N PRO A 2 4.22 -6.67 14.46
CA PRO A 2 4.67 -7.60 13.43
C PRO A 2 3.86 -7.38 12.14
N LEU A 3 4.55 -7.35 11.01
CA LEU A 3 3.93 -7.26 9.69
C LEU A 3 3.22 -8.58 9.38
N THR A 4 2.05 -8.55 8.75
CA THR A 4 1.40 -9.78 8.28
C THR A 4 2.27 -10.49 7.23
N PRO A 5 2.27 -11.83 7.20
CA PRO A 5 2.94 -12.60 6.15
C PRO A 5 2.46 -12.24 4.74
N GLU A 6 1.19 -11.85 4.61
CA GLU A 6 0.57 -11.50 3.32
C GLU A 6 1.24 -10.29 2.64
N ILE A 7 1.60 -9.26 3.40
CA ILE A 7 2.31 -8.09 2.85
C ILE A 7 3.66 -8.52 2.26
N ASN A 8 4.43 -9.33 2.99
CA ASN A 8 5.70 -9.84 2.49
C ASN A 8 5.49 -10.69 1.23
N ALA A 9 4.49 -11.57 1.23
CA ALA A 9 4.20 -12.41 0.08
C ALA A 9 3.88 -11.61 -1.20
N ILE A 10 3.13 -10.50 -1.08
CA ILE A 10 2.83 -9.62 -2.22
C ILE A 10 4.10 -8.93 -2.74
N LEU A 11 4.94 -8.43 -1.83
CA LEU A 11 6.19 -7.74 -2.19
C LEU A 11 7.23 -8.71 -2.78
N GLU A 12 7.36 -9.91 -2.23
CA GLU A 12 8.20 -10.99 -2.77
C GLU A 12 7.72 -11.44 -4.15
N LYS A 13 6.39 -11.53 -4.35
CA LYS A 13 5.82 -11.78 -5.67
C LYS A 13 6.18 -10.67 -6.66
N ALA A 14 6.14 -9.40 -6.25
CA ALA A 14 6.56 -8.31 -7.11
C ALA A 14 8.06 -8.38 -7.45
N GLU A 15 8.92 -8.72 -6.47
CA GLU A 15 10.37 -8.88 -6.65
C GLU A 15 10.68 -10.00 -7.64
N THR A 16 10.11 -11.19 -7.43
CA THR A 16 10.29 -12.36 -8.31
C THR A 16 9.82 -12.13 -9.74
N GLN A 17 8.86 -11.22 -9.95
CA GLN A 17 8.38 -10.81 -11.27
C GLN A 17 9.18 -9.65 -11.87
N GLY A 18 10.19 -9.13 -11.18
CA GLY A 18 10.94 -7.94 -11.61
C GLY A 18 10.12 -6.64 -11.56
N LEU A 19 8.97 -6.64 -10.87
CA LEU A 19 8.02 -5.54 -10.80
C LEU A 19 8.17 -4.68 -9.53
N PHE A 20 9.02 -5.06 -8.58
CA PHE A 20 9.13 -4.37 -7.29
C PHE A 20 9.42 -2.87 -7.42
N LYS A 21 10.38 -2.48 -8.26
CA LYS A 21 10.65 -1.04 -8.50
C LYS A 21 9.47 -0.33 -9.16
N ALA A 22 8.78 -0.99 -10.09
CA ALA A 22 7.59 -0.42 -10.74
C ALA A 22 6.46 -0.24 -9.72
N LEU A 23 6.28 -1.20 -8.81
CA LEU A 23 5.34 -1.14 -7.70
C LEU A 23 5.63 0.04 -6.79
N LEU A 24 6.88 0.22 -6.33
CA LEU A 24 7.27 1.35 -5.49
C LEU A 24 7.09 2.70 -6.19
N SER A 25 7.45 2.77 -7.48
CA SER A 25 7.26 3.99 -8.26
C SER A 25 5.78 4.35 -8.43
N GLN A 26 4.92 3.35 -8.61
CA GLN A 26 3.49 3.56 -8.74
C GLN A 26 2.87 3.96 -7.38
N LEU A 27 3.30 3.34 -6.28
CA LEU A 27 2.90 3.72 -4.92
C LEU A 27 3.27 5.19 -4.63
N ASN A 28 4.50 5.61 -4.92
CA ASN A 28 4.96 6.99 -4.79
C ASN A 28 4.11 7.97 -5.61
N LYS A 29 3.76 7.58 -6.84
CA LYS A 29 2.92 8.40 -7.72
C LYS A 29 1.53 8.62 -7.13
N ASP A 30 0.90 7.57 -6.61
CA ASP A 30 -0.45 7.68 -6.08
C ASP A 30 -0.47 8.36 -4.69
N PHE A 31 0.57 8.18 -3.87
CA PHE A 31 0.79 8.97 -2.64
C PHE A 31 0.89 10.48 -2.95
N LEU A 32 1.71 10.85 -3.93
CA LEU A 32 1.84 12.26 -4.33
C LEU A 32 0.51 12.84 -4.83
N ARG A 33 -0.26 12.07 -5.62
CA ARG A 33 -1.59 12.48 -6.10
C ARG A 33 -2.61 12.64 -4.98
N ALA A 34 -2.45 11.90 -3.88
CA ALA A 34 -3.24 12.06 -2.67
C ALA A 34 -2.79 13.25 -1.79
N GLY A 35 -1.74 13.98 -2.19
CA GLY A 35 -1.17 15.10 -1.43
C GLY A 35 -0.18 14.66 -0.34
N ILE A 36 0.32 13.42 -0.40
CA ILE A 36 1.28 12.87 0.55
C ILE A 36 2.68 12.98 -0.08
N VAL A 37 3.55 13.76 0.56
CA VAL A 37 4.91 14.06 0.06
C VAL A 37 5.91 12.94 0.40
N GLU A 38 5.56 12.10 1.38
CA GLU A 38 6.36 10.94 1.77
C GLU A 38 6.48 9.95 0.61
N ASN A 39 7.68 9.41 0.44
CA ASN A 39 7.97 8.45 -0.61
C ASN A 39 8.72 7.23 -0.08
N PHE A 40 8.61 6.15 -0.84
CA PHE A 40 9.32 4.90 -0.65
C PHE A 40 10.59 4.94 -1.51
N ASP A 41 11.74 4.72 -0.87
CA ASP A 41 13.02 4.59 -1.55
C ASP A 41 13.00 3.37 -2.50
N LEU A 42 13.31 3.61 -3.78
CA LEU A 42 13.33 2.60 -4.84
C LEU A 42 14.44 1.55 -4.67
N HIS A 43 15.40 1.81 -3.78
CA HIS A 43 16.49 0.89 -3.41
C HIS A 43 16.27 0.21 -2.06
N THR A 44 15.11 0.40 -1.45
CA THR A 44 14.80 -0.23 -0.17
C THR A 44 14.56 -1.74 -0.30
N ILE A 45 14.54 -2.43 0.84
CA ILE A 45 14.23 -3.86 0.91
C ILE A 45 12.74 -4.10 1.21
N ILE A 46 12.23 -5.27 0.81
CA ILE A 46 10.85 -5.72 1.03
C ILE A 46 10.35 -5.47 2.46
N LYS A 47 11.12 -5.91 3.46
CA LYS A 47 10.75 -5.79 4.88
C LYS A 47 10.64 -4.32 5.35
N HIS A 48 11.38 -3.40 4.75
CA HIS A 48 11.26 -1.97 5.05
C HIS A 48 10.05 -1.37 4.35
N THR A 49 9.83 -1.71 3.07
CA THR A 49 8.64 -1.26 2.32
C THR A 49 7.35 -1.59 3.06
N GLY A 50 7.14 -2.86 3.43
CA GLY A 50 5.89 -3.27 4.08
C GLY A 50 5.67 -2.57 5.41
N ARG A 51 6.72 -2.44 6.23
CA ARG A 51 6.65 -1.73 7.52
C ARG A 51 6.37 -0.24 7.35
N ASN A 52 7.04 0.41 6.41
CA ASN A 52 6.87 1.84 6.16
C ASN A 52 5.46 2.14 5.62
N LEU A 53 4.92 1.27 4.76
CA LEU A 53 3.57 1.45 4.24
C LEU A 53 2.54 1.34 5.37
N VAL A 54 2.60 0.29 6.19
CA VAL A 54 1.68 0.14 7.33
C VAL A 54 1.80 1.32 8.29
N ALA A 55 3.01 1.79 8.57
CA ALA A 55 3.22 2.95 9.43
C ALA A 55 2.63 4.24 8.84
N ALA A 56 2.81 4.47 7.54
CA ALA A 56 2.25 5.63 6.84
C ALA A 56 0.71 5.58 6.85
N ILE A 57 0.11 4.43 6.51
CA ILE A 57 -1.35 4.27 6.54
C ILE A 57 -1.90 4.44 7.96
N TYR A 58 -1.23 3.86 8.96
CA TYR A 58 -1.61 4.05 10.36
C TYR A 58 -1.59 5.54 10.74
N ALA A 59 -0.51 6.25 10.41
CA ALA A 59 -0.36 7.68 10.69
C ALA A 59 -1.44 8.52 10.01
N LEU A 60 -1.76 8.23 8.74
CA LEU A 60 -2.84 8.91 8.02
C LEU A 60 -4.20 8.69 8.69
N ILE A 61 -4.52 7.45 9.09
CA ILE A 61 -5.79 7.15 9.76
C ILE A 61 -5.95 7.96 11.05
N ILE A 62 -4.88 8.10 11.85
CA ILE A 62 -4.96 8.76 13.17
C ILE A 62 -4.77 10.28 13.12
N SER A 63 -4.00 10.79 12.17
CA SER A 63 -3.54 12.19 12.16
C SER A 63 -4.06 13.01 10.99
N ASP A 64 -4.45 12.38 9.88
CA ASP A 64 -4.91 13.06 8.67
C ASP A 64 -5.89 12.20 7.87
N PHE A 65 -7.09 12.04 8.43
CA PHE A 65 -8.11 11.15 7.87
C PHE A 65 -8.59 11.61 6.48
N GLU A 66 -8.56 12.91 6.18
CA GLU A 66 -8.90 13.42 4.85
C GLU A 66 -7.91 12.94 3.79
N ARG A 67 -6.59 13.00 4.06
CA ARG A 67 -5.58 12.45 3.15
C ARG A 67 -5.67 10.93 3.04
N TYR A 68 -6.02 10.24 4.12
CA TYR A 68 -6.31 8.80 4.06
C TYR A 68 -7.44 8.50 3.06
N LEU A 69 -8.58 9.18 3.16
CA LEU A 69 -9.70 9.00 2.22
C LEU A 69 -9.30 9.35 0.79
N ASN A 70 -8.56 10.45 0.60
CA ASN A 70 -8.07 10.84 -0.72
C ASN A 70 -7.13 9.78 -1.32
N LEU A 71 -6.27 9.17 -0.49
CA LEU A 71 -5.38 8.09 -0.93
C LEU A 71 -6.16 6.87 -1.41
N LEU A 72 -7.17 6.45 -0.67
CA LEU A 72 -8.05 5.34 -1.07
C LEU A 72 -8.72 5.61 -2.42
N TYR A 73 -9.23 6.83 -2.59
CA TYR A 73 -9.88 7.27 -3.83
C TYR A 73 -8.91 7.27 -5.02
N VAL A 74 -7.72 7.85 -4.86
CA VAL A 74 -6.70 7.92 -5.91
C VAL A 74 -6.24 6.52 -6.35
N ILE A 75 -6.08 5.61 -5.39
CA ILE A 75 -5.62 4.25 -5.65
C ILE A 75 -6.73 3.38 -6.26
N ASP A 76 -8.00 3.79 -6.13
CA ASP A 76 -9.19 3.04 -6.51
C ASP A 76 -9.37 1.79 -5.62
N ILE A 77 -9.41 2.03 -4.29
CA ILE A 77 -9.76 1.04 -3.27
C ILE A 77 -11.24 1.14 -2.95
N ASP A 78 -11.94 -0.01 -3.03
CA ASP A 78 -13.36 -0.10 -2.70
C ASP A 78 -13.59 0.03 -1.18
N GLU A 79 -14.34 1.05 -0.78
CA GLU A 79 -14.75 1.24 0.62
C GLU A 79 -15.54 0.05 1.17
N ALA A 80 -16.31 -0.65 0.34
CA ALA A 80 -17.05 -1.83 0.78
C ALA A 80 -16.08 -2.95 1.20
N ALA A 81 -14.94 -3.09 0.51
CA ALA A 81 -13.91 -4.05 0.88
C ALA A 81 -13.31 -3.73 2.26
N ILE A 82 -13.13 -2.45 2.58
CA ILE A 82 -12.62 -2.01 3.89
C ILE A 82 -13.68 -2.25 4.98
N LYS A 83 -14.94 -1.89 4.73
CA LYS A 83 -16.06 -2.05 5.69
C LYS A 83 -16.38 -3.51 5.99
N ALA A 84 -16.09 -4.42 5.06
CA ALA A 84 -16.33 -5.85 5.23
C ALA A 84 -15.25 -6.56 6.06
N MET A 85 -14.10 -5.93 6.32
CA MET A 85 -13.05 -6.55 7.12
C MET A 85 -13.48 -6.65 8.59
N PRO A 86 -13.21 -7.78 9.28
CA PRO A 86 -13.55 -7.97 10.69
C PRO A 86 -12.56 -7.23 11.62
N ILE A 87 -12.37 -5.92 11.38
CA ILE A 87 -11.36 -5.10 12.05
C ILE A 87 -11.93 -4.50 13.32
N GLN A 88 -11.17 -4.64 14.40
CA GLN A 88 -11.55 -4.07 15.70
C GLN A 88 -10.59 -2.97 16.17
N ARG A 89 -9.40 -2.87 15.56
CA ARG A 89 -8.35 -1.93 15.97
C ARG A 89 -7.71 -1.21 14.78
N VAL A 90 -7.23 0.02 15.01
CA VAL A 90 -6.63 0.86 13.96
C VAL A 90 -5.37 0.24 13.36
N ASP A 91 -4.60 -0.50 14.17
CA ASP A 91 -3.40 -1.19 13.71
C ASP A 91 -3.73 -2.34 12.73
N GLU A 92 -4.84 -3.05 12.96
CA GLU A 92 -5.38 -4.04 12.02
C GLU A 92 -5.92 -3.38 10.75
N LEU A 93 -6.58 -2.23 10.86
CA LEU A 93 -7.06 -1.46 9.70
C LEU A 93 -5.91 -1.03 8.80
N ALA A 94 -4.84 -0.50 9.39
CA ALA A 94 -3.68 -0.08 8.64
C ALA A 94 -3.04 -1.24 7.87
N GLN A 95 -3.00 -2.44 8.46
CA GLN A 95 -2.51 -3.65 7.78
C GLN A 95 -3.44 -4.10 6.65
N GLY A 96 -4.74 -4.21 6.90
CA GLY A 96 -5.72 -4.62 5.90
C GLY A 96 -5.75 -3.68 4.69
N VAL A 97 -5.72 -2.38 4.93
CA VAL A 97 -5.66 -1.37 3.86
C VAL A 97 -4.33 -1.45 3.11
N SER A 98 -3.20 -1.66 3.81
CA SER A 98 -1.90 -1.81 3.14
C SER A 98 -1.88 -3.01 2.21
N ILE A 99 -2.54 -4.11 2.58
CA ILE A 99 -2.71 -5.29 1.70
C ILE A 99 -3.51 -4.91 0.45
N LEU A 100 -4.66 -4.25 0.60
CA LEU A 100 -5.48 -3.82 -0.54
C LEU A 100 -4.72 -2.88 -1.48
N ILE A 101 -3.98 -1.92 -0.93
CA ILE A 101 -3.12 -1.00 -1.71
C ILE A 101 -2.10 -1.80 -2.51
N LEU A 102 -1.35 -2.70 -1.87
CA LEU A 102 -0.31 -3.47 -2.56
C LEU A 102 -0.88 -4.39 -3.64
N GLN A 103 -2.04 -5.01 -3.39
CA GLN A 103 -2.74 -5.83 -4.40
C GLN A 103 -3.16 -4.98 -5.60
N ARG A 104 -3.71 -3.78 -5.37
CA ARG A 104 -4.17 -2.88 -6.43
C ARG A 104 -3.00 -2.35 -7.25
N GLU A 105 -1.94 -1.91 -6.59
CA GLU A 105 -0.75 -1.40 -7.26
C GLU A 105 0.00 -2.47 -8.03
N LEU A 106 0.11 -3.68 -7.47
CA LEU A 106 0.70 -4.81 -8.19
C LEU A 106 -0.10 -5.14 -9.45
N ALA A 107 -1.44 -5.18 -9.37
CA ALA A 107 -2.27 -5.40 -10.55
C ALA A 107 -2.07 -4.33 -11.63
N LYS A 108 -2.00 -3.04 -11.25
CA LYS A 108 -1.72 -1.92 -12.17
C LYS A 108 -0.38 -2.11 -12.89
N VAL A 109 0.69 -2.40 -12.15
CA VAL A 109 2.03 -2.52 -12.75
C VAL A 109 2.19 -3.81 -13.56
N THR A 110 1.55 -4.92 -13.15
CA THR A 110 1.53 -6.14 -13.95
C THR A 110 0.84 -5.89 -15.30
N LEU A 111 -0.30 -5.20 -15.34
CA LEU A 111 -1.01 -4.91 -16.60
C LEU A 111 -0.21 -3.98 -17.52
N LYS A 112 0.49 -2.98 -16.96
CA LYS A 112 1.32 -2.05 -17.73
C LYS A 112 2.59 -2.68 -18.32
N ASN A 113 3.10 -3.74 -17.69
CA ASN A 113 4.34 -4.41 -18.09
C ASN A 113 4.11 -5.78 -18.75
N ARG A 114 2.86 -6.10 -19.14
CA ARG A 114 2.60 -7.24 -20.04
C ARG A 114 3.05 -6.88 -21.46
N PRO A 115 3.78 -7.77 -22.15
CA PRO A 115 4.14 -7.59 -23.55
C PRO A 115 2.92 -7.61 -24.47
#